data_AF-A0A537EYT6-F1
#
_entry.id   AF-A0A537EYT6-F1
#
_cell.length_a   1.000
_cell.length_b   1.000
_cell.length_c   1.000
_cell.angle_alpha   90.00
_cell.angle_beta   90.00
_cell.angle_gamma   90.00
#
_symmetry.space_group_name_H-M   'P 1'
#
loop_
_entity.id
_entity.type
_entity.pdbx_description
1 polymer ?
#
loop_
_entity_poly.entity_id
_entity_poly.type
_entity_poly.pdbx_seq_one_letter_code
_entity_poly.pdbx_strand_id
1 'polypeptide(L)'
;MATALVTRSGKPPRLMQGPSQSQLRRCYDEAANRAASFVRHEYPHLAGILVHGSVARGEPGPFSDIDMLGVTNRKKKPADFSYFDGDIYVGVGFLSVAELEKEFTDPRAFFWARGNAETTKILYDPKGVLWRIMLRWKKAKPSHQILEKSLWDEYHNIIEYSGKLRNGWLKRNDFLTRYSARVIAEHVERAIIVLNDLSIISENYLWRQILNARKRPMHLRTDYPLALGIRGTEEVAKVYRSALRLCKETLRLIRNEFGEKAKHMRFRALLTESLNKHGL
;
A
#
# COMPACT_ATOMS: atom_id res chain seq x y z
N MET A 1 38.44 -29.90 39.83
CA MET A 1 37.79 -28.72 40.43
C MET A 1 36.74 -28.21 39.46
N ALA A 2 35.47 -28.31 39.84
CA ALA A 2 34.34 -27.89 39.03
C ALA A 2 33.91 -26.48 39.47
N THR A 3 33.94 -25.52 38.55
CA THR A 3 33.42 -24.17 38.80
C THR A 3 32.09 -24.04 38.06
N ALA A 4 31.00 -24.13 38.82
CA ALA A 4 29.64 -23.94 38.31
C ALA A 4 29.41 -22.47 37.96
N LEU A 5 29.11 -22.21 36.68
CA LEU A 5 28.60 -20.93 36.21
C LEU A 5 27.14 -20.79 36.64
N VAL A 6 26.90 -19.93 37.64
CA VAL A 6 25.57 -19.51 38.06
C VAL A 6 24.96 -18.68 36.94
N THR A 7 24.04 -19.27 36.18
CA THR A 7 23.15 -18.54 35.27
C THR A 7 22.12 -17.79 36.11
N ARG A 8 22.37 -16.49 36.34
CA ARG A 8 21.31 -15.59 36.83
C ARG A 8 20.19 -15.58 35.79
N SER A 9 19.07 -16.22 36.11
CA SER A 9 17.81 -16.08 35.39
C SER A 9 17.34 -14.63 35.54
N GLY A 10 17.79 -13.75 34.64
CA GLY A 10 17.21 -12.42 34.49
C GLY A 10 15.73 -12.59 34.16
N LYS A 11 14.86 -12.14 35.06
CA LYS A 11 13.45 -11.90 34.71
C LYS A 11 13.45 -11.07 33.42
N PRO A 12 12.61 -11.38 32.43
CA PRO A 12 12.47 -10.49 31.28
C PRO A 12 12.21 -9.08 31.82
N PRO A 13 12.83 -8.03 31.23
CA PRO A 13 12.54 -6.67 31.64
C PRO A 13 11.03 -6.52 31.64
N ARG A 14 10.46 -6.04 32.76
CA ARG A 14 9.05 -5.66 32.80
C ARG A 14 8.87 -4.74 31.61
N LEU A 15 8.08 -5.18 30.62
CA LEU A 15 7.61 -4.32 29.55
C LEU A 15 7.06 -3.09 30.26
N MET A 16 7.77 -1.97 30.20
CA MET A 16 7.19 -0.70 30.63
C MET A 16 5.88 -0.61 29.86
N GLN A 17 4.76 -0.54 30.58
CA GLN A 17 3.48 -0.33 29.93
C GLN A 17 3.65 0.98 29.18
N GLY A 18 3.75 0.88 27.85
CA GLY A 18 3.86 2.04 27.00
C GLY A 18 2.66 2.96 27.21
N PRO A 19 2.73 4.21 26.70
CA PRO A 19 1.61 5.12 26.77
C PRO A 19 0.34 4.44 26.24
N SER A 20 -0.78 4.65 26.93
CA SER A 20 -2.08 4.16 26.48
C SER A 20 -2.44 4.76 25.11
N GLN A 21 -3.32 4.10 24.36
CA GLN A 21 -3.74 4.57 23.04
C GLN A 21 -4.36 5.97 23.08
N SER A 22 -5.06 6.32 24.16
CA SER A 22 -5.62 7.67 24.35
C SER A 22 -4.55 8.72 24.58
N GLN A 23 -3.48 8.40 25.33
CA GLN A 23 -2.33 9.28 25.52
C GLN A 23 -1.56 9.49 24.22
N LEU A 24 -1.31 8.42 23.46
CA LEU A 24 -0.69 8.50 22.14
C LEU A 24 -1.51 9.38 21.21
N ARG A 25 -2.81 9.10 21.08
CA ARG A 25 -3.71 9.89 20.24
C ARG A 25 -3.66 11.38 20.57
N ARG A 26 -3.74 11.72 21.87
CA ARG A 26 -3.67 13.11 22.32
C ARG A 26 -2.34 13.77 21.94
N CYS A 27 -1.21 13.09 22.20
CA CYS A 27 0.12 13.60 21.89
C CYS A 27 0.30 13.90 20.39
N TYR A 28 -0.09 12.95 19.54
CA TYR A 28 -0.02 13.13 18.08
C TYR A 28 -1.03 14.15 17.55
N ASP A 29 -2.24 14.25 18.11
CA ASP A 29 -3.21 15.28 17.75
C ASP A 29 -2.68 16.68 18.09
N GLU A 30 -2.05 16.86 19.25
CA GLU A 30 -1.42 18.12 19.67
C GLU A 30 -0.24 18.48 18.75
N ALA A 31 0.64 17.53 18.44
CA ALA A 31 1.76 17.72 17.51
C ALA A 31 1.29 18.06 16.09
N ALA A 32 0.26 17.37 15.58
CA ALA A 32 -0.30 17.65 14.26
C ALA A 32 -0.91 19.06 14.18
N ASN A 33 -1.56 19.53 15.25
CA ASN A 33 -2.09 20.90 15.30
C ASN A 33 -0.99 21.96 15.37
N ARG A 34 0.11 21.71 16.11
CA ARG A 34 1.29 22.59 16.10
C ARG A 34 1.92 22.66 14.71
N ALA A 35 2.14 21.51 14.07
CA ALA A 35 2.67 21.43 12.72
C ALA A 35 1.78 22.15 11.70
N ALA A 36 0.46 21.98 11.78
CA ALA A 36 -0.48 22.66 10.88
C ALA A 36 -0.47 24.18 11.10
N SER A 37 -0.31 24.63 12.35
CA SER A 37 -0.21 26.05 12.69
C SER A 37 1.07 26.67 12.13
N PHE A 38 2.19 25.98 12.27
CA PHE A 38 3.47 26.35 11.66
C PHE A 38 3.37 26.43 10.14
N VAL A 39 2.88 25.37 9.47
CA VAL A 39 2.72 25.33 8.01
C VAL A 39 1.79 26.44 7.52
N ARG A 40 0.69 26.73 8.23
CA ARG A 40 -0.22 27.82 7.88
C ARG A 40 0.46 29.19 8.01
N HIS A 41 1.33 29.37 9.01
CA HIS A 41 2.06 30.62 9.22
C HIS A 41 3.09 30.85 8.11
N GLU A 42 3.91 29.84 7.81
CA GLU A 42 4.95 29.89 6.77
C GLU A 42 4.37 30.01 5.35
N TYR A 43 3.23 29.36 5.11
CA TYR A 43 2.57 29.31 3.80
C TYR A 43 1.13 29.84 3.89
N PRO A 44 0.93 31.17 4.03
CA PRO A 44 -0.39 31.76 4.27
C PRO A 44 -1.36 31.65 3.08
N HIS A 45 -0.87 31.18 1.93
CA HIS A 45 -1.62 31.07 0.69
C HIS A 45 -2.20 29.66 0.43
N LEU A 46 -2.02 28.72 1.37
CA LEU A 46 -2.60 27.39 1.27
C LEU A 46 -4.13 27.46 1.24
N ALA A 47 -4.72 26.65 0.37
CA ALA A 47 -6.15 26.41 0.29
C ALA A 47 -6.64 25.51 1.42
N GLY A 48 -5.77 24.65 1.95
CA GLY A 48 -6.06 23.83 3.12
C GLY A 48 -4.86 22.99 3.57
N ILE A 49 -4.98 22.36 4.73
CA ILE A 49 -4.01 21.45 5.33
C ILE A 49 -4.75 20.22 5.82
N LEU A 50 -4.22 19.05 5.50
CA LEU A 50 -4.77 17.77 5.92
C LEU A 50 -3.66 16.85 6.45
N VAL A 51 -4.06 15.86 7.23
CA VAL A 51 -3.18 14.81 7.77
C VAL A 51 -3.72 13.45 7.36
N HIS A 52 -2.80 12.55 6.99
CA HIS A 52 -3.05 11.17 6.61
C HIS A 52 -2.56 10.20 7.70
N GLY A 53 -2.56 8.90 7.36
CA GLY A 53 -1.86 7.91 8.16
C GLY A 53 -2.55 7.57 9.49
N SER A 54 -1.77 6.96 10.38
CA SER A 54 -2.25 6.46 11.68
C SER A 54 -2.81 7.57 12.57
N VAL A 55 -2.23 8.77 12.49
CA VAL A 55 -2.70 9.96 13.23
C VAL A 55 -4.12 10.34 12.80
N ALA A 56 -4.36 10.44 11.49
CA ALA A 56 -5.69 10.78 10.96
C ALA A 56 -6.75 9.72 11.32
N ARG A 57 -6.37 8.44 11.35
CA ARG A 57 -7.23 7.33 11.77
C ARG A 57 -7.47 7.26 13.28
N GLY A 58 -6.76 8.06 14.09
CA GLY A 58 -6.88 8.04 15.54
C GLY A 58 -6.23 6.83 16.22
N GLU A 59 -5.33 6.16 15.52
CA GLU A 59 -4.61 4.95 15.96
C GLU A 59 -3.08 5.08 15.81
N PRO A 60 -2.45 6.20 16.20
CA PRO A 60 -0.99 6.30 16.15
C PRO A 60 -0.37 5.25 17.07
N GLY A 61 0.66 4.59 16.58
CA GLY A 61 1.56 3.77 17.39
C GLY A 61 2.64 4.64 18.06
N PRO A 62 3.45 4.07 18.97
CA PRO A 62 4.52 4.80 19.66
C PRO A 62 5.60 5.41 18.75
N PHE A 63 5.72 4.90 17.52
CA PHE A 63 6.70 5.32 16.53
C PHE A 63 6.04 5.77 15.23
N SER A 64 4.78 6.21 15.31
CA SER A 64 4.12 6.82 14.15
C SER A 64 4.78 8.15 13.78
N ASP A 65 4.64 8.51 12.52
CA ASP A 65 4.95 9.81 11.95
C ASP A 65 3.68 10.66 11.81
N ILE A 66 3.88 11.92 11.43
CA ILE A 66 2.84 12.82 10.96
C ILE A 66 3.02 13.06 9.47
N ASP A 67 2.15 12.42 8.67
CA ASP A 67 2.03 12.66 7.24
C ASP A 67 1.09 13.85 6.97
N MET A 68 1.66 15.03 6.77
CA MET A 68 0.91 16.25 6.49
C MET A 68 0.98 16.63 5.02
N LEU A 69 -0.14 17.10 4.48
CA LEU A 69 -0.22 17.65 3.14
C LEU A 69 -0.79 19.07 3.18
N GLY A 70 0.00 20.04 2.73
CA GLY A 70 -0.46 21.39 2.41
C GLY A 70 -0.99 21.44 0.98
N VAL A 71 -2.20 21.96 0.79
CA VAL A 71 -2.83 22.07 -0.53
C VAL A 71 -2.91 23.53 -0.95
N THR A 72 -2.52 23.83 -2.19
CA THR A 72 -2.54 25.20 -2.75
C THR A 72 -3.40 25.31 -4.00
N ASN A 73 -3.97 26.49 -4.25
CA ASN A 73 -4.60 26.80 -5.54
C ASN A 73 -3.59 27.30 -6.58
N ARG A 74 -2.33 27.53 -6.18
CA ARG A 74 -1.29 28.03 -7.07
C ARG A 74 -0.69 26.88 -7.89
N LYS A 75 -0.27 27.20 -9.12
CA LYS A 75 0.44 26.25 -9.99
C LYS A 75 1.84 25.90 -9.44
N LYS A 76 2.52 26.87 -8.81
CA LYS A 76 3.79 26.63 -8.12
C LYS A 76 3.50 26.31 -6.65
N LYS A 77 3.83 25.09 -6.23
CA LYS A 77 3.79 24.67 -4.83
C LYS A 77 5.13 24.91 -4.13
N PRO A 78 5.15 25.02 -2.79
CA PRO A 78 6.37 24.93 -2.01
C PRO A 78 7.10 23.60 -2.22
N ALA A 79 8.37 23.55 -1.83
CA ALA A 79 9.11 22.29 -1.76
C ALA A 79 8.64 21.48 -0.56
N ASP A 80 8.59 20.16 -0.71
CA ASP A 80 8.30 19.25 0.38
C ASP A 80 9.47 19.28 1.38
N PHE A 81 9.18 19.12 2.68
CA PHE A 81 10.20 19.12 3.73
C PHE A 81 9.81 18.21 4.88
N SER A 82 10.76 17.96 5.78
CA SER A 82 10.49 17.21 7.01
C SER A 82 11.35 17.71 8.16
N TYR A 83 10.89 17.46 9.39
CA TYR A 83 11.58 17.81 10.62
C TYR A 83 11.09 16.92 11.78
N PHE A 84 11.66 17.11 12.96
CA PHE A 84 11.22 16.45 14.19
C PHE A 84 10.56 17.46 15.14
N ASP A 85 9.37 17.15 15.64
CA ASP A 85 8.73 17.83 16.79
C ASP A 85 8.90 16.94 18.03
N GLY A 86 9.99 17.18 18.78
CA GLY A 86 10.46 16.23 19.78
C GLY A 86 10.93 14.93 19.13
N ASP A 87 10.36 13.79 19.55
CA ASP A 87 10.68 12.47 18.98
C ASP A 87 9.77 12.09 17.79
N ILE A 88 8.86 12.98 17.38
CA ILE A 88 7.89 12.70 16.31
C ILE A 88 8.43 13.21 14.97
N TYR A 89 8.60 12.31 14.01
CA TYR A 89 8.89 12.69 12.63
C TYR A 89 7.67 13.33 11.97
N VAL A 90 7.87 14.50 11.35
CA VAL A 90 6.84 15.25 10.63
C VAL A 90 7.26 15.40 9.18
N GLY A 91 6.53 14.74 8.28
CA GLY A 91 6.63 14.93 6.84
C GLY A 91 5.60 15.93 6.36
N VAL A 92 6.03 16.96 5.62
CA VAL A 92 5.13 17.95 5.01
C VAL A 92 5.32 17.92 3.50
N GLY A 93 4.35 17.31 2.82
CA GLY A 93 4.21 17.38 1.37
C GLY A 93 3.35 18.57 0.95
N PHE A 94 3.49 18.98 -0.30
CA PHE A 94 2.59 19.94 -0.92
C PHE A 94 2.00 19.40 -2.22
N LEU A 95 0.73 19.73 -2.49
CA LEU A 95 0.10 19.51 -3.77
C LEU A 95 -0.72 20.73 -4.16
N SER A 96 -0.81 21.01 -5.45
CA SER A 96 -1.89 21.85 -5.96
C SER A 96 -3.22 21.09 -5.94
N VAL A 97 -4.35 21.81 -5.89
CA VAL A 97 -5.67 21.19 -6.04
C VAL A 97 -5.74 20.34 -7.32
N ALA A 98 -5.14 20.80 -8.41
CA ALA A 98 -5.11 20.06 -9.67
C ALA A 98 -4.32 18.75 -9.60
N GLU A 99 -3.18 18.74 -8.91
CA GLU A 99 -2.39 17.51 -8.70
C GLU A 99 -3.11 16.54 -7.79
N LEU A 100 -3.73 17.03 -6.72
CA LEU A 100 -4.57 16.22 -5.84
C LEU A 100 -5.68 15.55 -6.67
N GLU A 101 -6.47 16.33 -7.41
CA GLU A 101 -7.54 15.80 -8.29
C GLU A 101 -7.04 14.78 -9.32
N LYS A 102 -5.81 14.93 -9.80
CA LYS A 102 -5.21 14.00 -10.77
C LYS A 102 -5.03 12.60 -10.21
N GLU A 103 -4.75 12.45 -8.91
CA GLU A 103 -4.63 11.14 -8.25
C GLU A 103 -5.87 10.26 -8.47
N PHE A 104 -7.04 10.89 -8.59
CA PHE A 104 -8.31 10.19 -8.79
C PHE A 104 -8.54 9.70 -10.23
N THR A 105 -7.63 10.04 -11.14
CA THR A 105 -7.59 9.55 -12.52
C THR A 105 -6.37 8.68 -12.81
N ASP A 106 -5.43 8.58 -11.86
CA ASP A 106 -4.25 7.74 -11.95
C ASP A 106 -4.55 6.33 -11.42
N PRO A 107 -4.45 5.28 -12.25
CA PRO A 107 -4.66 3.89 -11.82
C PRO A 107 -3.78 3.46 -10.63
N ARG A 108 -2.57 4.03 -10.49
CA ARG A 108 -1.64 3.68 -9.41
C ARG A 108 -2.02 4.32 -8.08
N ALA A 109 -2.60 5.52 -8.13
CA ALA A 109 -2.95 6.30 -6.95
C ALA A 109 -4.41 6.10 -6.52
N PHE A 110 -5.33 5.83 -7.45
CA PHE A 110 -6.78 5.83 -7.21
C PHE A 110 -7.22 5.10 -5.92
N PHE A 111 -6.77 3.85 -5.75
CA PHE A 111 -7.21 3.02 -4.62
C PHE A 111 -6.65 3.50 -3.28
N TRP A 112 -5.45 4.11 -3.30
CA TRP A 112 -4.85 4.80 -2.15
C TRP A 112 -5.56 6.11 -1.87
N ALA A 113 -5.74 6.96 -2.88
CA ALA A 113 -6.43 8.24 -2.77
C ALA A 113 -7.85 8.08 -2.20
N ARG A 114 -8.58 7.03 -2.62
CA ARG A 114 -9.89 6.72 -2.08
C ARG A 114 -9.86 6.29 -0.60
N GLY A 115 -8.95 5.40 -0.23
CA GLY A 115 -8.81 4.97 1.18
C GLY A 115 -8.29 6.09 2.10
N ASN A 116 -7.40 6.94 1.59
CA ASN A 116 -6.98 8.16 2.26
C ASN A 116 -8.16 9.10 2.46
N ALA A 117 -9.01 9.32 1.46
CA ALA A 117 -10.21 10.17 1.60
C ALA A 117 -11.20 9.67 2.67
N GLU A 118 -11.24 8.37 2.95
CA GLU A 118 -12.07 7.81 4.03
C GLU A 118 -11.55 8.15 5.43
N THR A 119 -10.25 8.39 5.57
CA THR A 119 -9.55 8.43 6.86
C THR A 119 -8.79 9.72 7.16
N THR A 120 -8.66 10.59 6.17
CA THR A 120 -7.95 11.87 6.28
C THR A 120 -8.63 12.81 7.27
N LYS A 121 -7.82 13.51 8.06
CA LYS A 121 -8.26 14.58 8.96
C LYS A 121 -7.90 15.93 8.35
N ILE A 122 -8.91 16.78 8.12
CA ILE A 122 -8.70 18.15 7.66
C ILE A 122 -8.43 19.03 8.87
N LEU A 123 -7.27 19.70 8.90
CA LEU A 123 -6.87 20.60 9.99
C LEU A 123 -7.09 22.08 9.63
N TYR A 124 -7.13 22.39 8.34
CA TYR A 124 -7.41 23.73 7.83
C TYR A 124 -8.10 23.65 6.45
N ASP A 125 -9.27 24.27 6.28
CA ASP A 125 -9.97 24.34 4.98
C ASP A 125 -11.00 25.48 4.99
N PRO A 126 -10.56 26.75 4.95
CA PRO A 126 -11.43 27.91 5.14
C PRO A 126 -12.53 28.04 4.08
N LYS A 127 -12.37 27.42 2.91
CA LYS A 127 -13.31 27.49 1.78
C LYS A 127 -14.04 26.17 1.52
N GLY A 128 -13.84 25.17 2.36
CA GLY A 128 -14.44 23.83 2.23
C GLY A 128 -14.00 23.08 0.96
N VAL A 129 -12.88 23.45 0.34
CA VAL A 129 -12.42 22.84 -0.93
C VAL A 129 -12.01 21.40 -0.68
N LEU A 130 -11.19 21.16 0.35
CA LEU A 130 -10.71 19.82 0.69
C LEU A 130 -11.86 18.93 1.12
N TRP A 131 -12.78 19.46 1.94
CA TRP A 131 -13.95 18.70 2.37
C TRP A 131 -14.79 18.20 1.19
N ARG A 132 -15.04 19.05 0.18
CA ARG A 132 -15.76 18.65 -1.04
C ARG A 132 -15.01 17.58 -1.84
N ILE A 133 -13.69 17.72 -1.97
CA ILE A 133 -12.85 16.74 -2.69
C ILE A 133 -12.90 15.38 -1.98
N MET A 134 -12.63 15.34 -0.67
CA MET A 134 -12.65 14.10 0.13
C MET A 134 -14.02 13.42 0.09
N LEU A 135 -15.12 14.19 0.18
CA LEU A 135 -16.48 13.65 0.10
C LEU A 135 -16.76 12.97 -1.24
N ARG A 136 -16.32 13.58 -2.35
CA ARG A 136 -16.46 13.00 -3.70
C ARG A 136 -15.62 11.73 -3.83
N TRP A 137 -14.36 11.79 -3.40
CA TRP A 137 -13.41 10.68 -3.53
C TRP A 137 -13.86 9.45 -2.74
N LYS A 138 -14.30 9.63 -1.50
CA LYS A 138 -14.81 8.55 -0.64
C LYS A 138 -15.91 7.71 -1.30
N LYS A 139 -16.76 8.34 -2.12
CA LYS A 139 -17.91 7.67 -2.75
C LYS A 139 -17.60 7.13 -4.15
N ALA A 140 -16.45 7.48 -4.70
CA ALA A 140 -16.26 7.30 -6.12
C ALA A 140 -15.75 5.90 -6.48
N LYS A 141 -16.21 5.44 -7.65
CA LYS A 141 -15.93 4.12 -8.20
C LYS A 141 -14.86 4.22 -9.28
N PRO A 142 -13.97 3.23 -9.38
CA PRO A 142 -12.94 3.24 -10.41
C PRO A 142 -13.63 3.23 -11.78
N SER A 143 -13.18 4.11 -12.66
CA SER A 143 -13.64 4.11 -14.04
C SER A 143 -13.19 2.82 -14.74
N HIS A 144 -13.85 2.47 -15.85
CA HIS A 144 -13.42 1.31 -16.64
C HIS A 144 -11.95 1.44 -17.09
N GLN A 145 -11.49 2.65 -17.43
CA GLN A 145 -10.11 2.91 -17.81
C GLN A 145 -9.14 2.64 -16.66
N ILE A 146 -9.47 3.04 -15.43
CA ILE A 146 -8.66 2.75 -14.24
C ILE A 146 -8.57 1.24 -14.02
N LEU A 147 -9.71 0.55 -14.07
CA LEU A 147 -9.75 -0.91 -13.89
C LEU A 147 -8.91 -1.63 -14.95
N GLU A 148 -9.14 -1.31 -16.22
CA GLU A 148 -8.45 -1.94 -17.34
C GLU A 148 -6.96 -1.69 -17.30
N LYS A 149 -6.54 -0.43 -17.10
CA LYS A 149 -5.11 -0.09 -17.06
C LYS A 149 -4.40 -0.73 -15.88
N SER A 150 -5.03 -0.75 -14.69
CA SER A 150 -4.46 -1.41 -13.52
C SER A 150 -4.27 -2.91 -13.79
N LEU A 151 -5.33 -3.59 -14.23
CA LEU A 151 -5.25 -5.04 -14.49
C LEU A 151 -4.29 -5.39 -15.63
N TRP A 152 -4.20 -4.57 -16.67
CA TRP A 152 -3.22 -4.77 -17.75
C TRP A 152 -1.79 -4.70 -17.21
N ASP A 153 -1.47 -3.67 -16.41
CA ASP A 153 -0.13 -3.49 -15.84
C ASP A 153 0.22 -4.67 -14.92
N GLU A 154 -0.69 -5.07 -14.01
CA GLU A 154 -0.45 -6.21 -13.12
C GLU A 154 -0.31 -7.52 -13.89
N TYR A 155 -1.19 -7.77 -14.87
CA TYR A 155 -1.17 -8.98 -15.67
C TYR A 155 0.13 -9.11 -16.46
N HIS A 156 0.60 -8.02 -17.08
CA HIS A 156 1.86 -7.98 -17.81
C HIS A 156 3.05 -8.28 -16.89
N ASN A 157 3.14 -7.60 -15.75
CA ASN A 157 4.26 -7.76 -14.82
C ASN A 157 4.29 -9.16 -14.19
N ILE A 158 3.13 -9.75 -13.87
CA ILE A 158 3.06 -11.13 -13.38
C ILE A 158 3.64 -12.11 -14.43
N ILE A 159 3.35 -11.91 -15.72
CA ILE A 159 3.92 -12.74 -16.79
C ILE A 159 5.44 -12.52 -16.90
N GLU A 160 5.90 -11.27 -16.94
CA GLU A 160 7.32 -10.94 -17.07
C GLU A 160 8.14 -11.58 -15.93
N TYR A 161 7.69 -11.37 -14.69
CA TYR A 161 8.39 -11.88 -13.51
C TYR A 161 8.24 -13.39 -13.35
N SER A 162 7.21 -14.03 -13.91
CA SER A 162 7.17 -15.49 -13.99
C SER A 162 8.33 -16.05 -14.82
N GLY A 163 8.77 -15.35 -15.87
CA GLY A 163 9.93 -15.73 -16.68
C GLY A 163 11.22 -15.60 -15.87
N LYS A 164 11.39 -14.48 -15.18
CA LYS A 164 12.54 -14.23 -14.28
C LYS A 164 12.61 -15.26 -13.15
N LEU A 165 11.47 -15.58 -12.53
CA LEU A 165 11.34 -16.61 -11.49
C LEU A 165 11.85 -17.97 -11.98
N ARG A 166 11.41 -18.39 -13.17
CA ARG A 166 11.81 -19.65 -13.80
C ARG A 166 13.29 -19.68 -14.17
N ASN A 167 13.81 -18.58 -14.71
CA ASN A 167 15.24 -18.45 -15.00
C ASN A 167 16.09 -18.52 -13.73
N GLY A 168 15.66 -17.86 -12.65
CA GLY A 168 16.31 -17.95 -11.35
C GLY A 168 16.33 -19.38 -10.82
N TRP A 169 15.20 -20.07 -10.88
CA TRP A 169 15.07 -21.46 -10.45
C TRP A 169 15.99 -22.40 -11.25
N LEU A 170 15.94 -22.32 -12.58
CA LEU A 170 16.76 -23.15 -13.47
C LEU A 170 18.26 -22.96 -13.23
N LYS A 171 18.68 -21.71 -13.01
CA LYS A 171 20.08 -21.35 -12.74
C LYS A 171 20.49 -21.54 -11.26
N ARG A 172 19.60 -22.06 -10.41
CA ARG A 172 19.80 -22.17 -8.95
C ARG A 172 20.20 -20.84 -8.28
N ASN A 173 19.71 -19.72 -8.83
CA ASN A 173 19.94 -18.39 -8.27
C ASN A 173 18.83 -18.07 -7.27
N ASP A 174 19.10 -18.35 -6.00
CA ASP A 174 18.13 -18.14 -4.90
C ASP A 174 17.64 -16.69 -4.82
N PHE A 175 18.56 -15.72 -4.86
CA PHE A 175 18.21 -14.30 -4.78
C PHE A 175 17.26 -13.88 -5.89
N LEU A 176 17.52 -14.28 -7.13
CA LEU A 176 16.63 -13.97 -8.26
C LEU A 176 15.27 -14.67 -8.11
N THR A 177 15.23 -15.91 -7.64
CA THR A 177 13.99 -16.64 -7.38
C THR A 177 13.15 -15.94 -6.32
N ARG A 178 13.73 -15.57 -5.18
CA ARG A 178 13.03 -14.88 -4.08
C ARG A 178 12.60 -13.48 -4.47
N TYR A 179 13.48 -12.72 -5.13
CA TYR A 179 13.16 -11.39 -5.64
C TYR A 179 11.98 -11.44 -6.62
N SER A 180 12.03 -12.35 -7.60
CA SER A 180 10.93 -12.48 -8.56
C SER A 180 9.63 -12.94 -7.91
N ALA A 181 9.71 -13.83 -6.92
CA ALA A 181 8.55 -14.26 -6.15
C ALA A 181 7.90 -13.10 -5.38
N ARG A 182 8.72 -12.24 -4.78
CA ARG A 182 8.27 -11.02 -4.08
C ARG A 182 7.52 -10.09 -5.02
N VAL A 183 8.13 -9.77 -6.16
CA VAL A 183 7.52 -8.86 -7.14
C VAL A 183 6.21 -9.44 -7.69
N ILE A 184 6.14 -10.75 -7.96
CA ILE A 184 4.87 -11.40 -8.33
C ILE A 184 3.81 -11.20 -7.24
N ALA A 185 4.16 -11.40 -5.97
CA ALA A 185 3.22 -11.24 -4.87
C ALA A 185 2.69 -9.80 -4.73
N GLU A 186 3.54 -8.79 -4.94
CA GLU A 186 3.16 -7.37 -4.96
C GLU A 186 2.15 -7.07 -6.10
N HIS A 187 2.38 -7.61 -7.30
CA HIS A 187 1.43 -7.45 -8.42
C HIS A 187 0.12 -8.23 -8.22
N VAL A 188 0.18 -9.39 -7.58
CA VAL A 188 -1.01 -10.18 -7.23
C VAL A 188 -1.87 -9.44 -6.21
N GLU A 189 -1.25 -8.82 -5.20
CA GLU A 189 -1.92 -7.94 -4.25
C GLU A 189 -2.67 -6.81 -4.96
N ARG A 190 -2.01 -6.13 -5.90
CA ARG A 190 -2.62 -5.04 -6.68
C ARG A 190 -3.78 -5.54 -7.56
N ALA A 191 -3.62 -6.69 -8.21
CA ALA A 191 -4.71 -7.30 -8.97
C ALA A 191 -5.93 -7.62 -8.09
N ILE A 192 -5.71 -8.14 -6.88
CA ILE A 192 -6.78 -8.45 -5.92
C ILE A 192 -7.48 -7.16 -5.47
N ILE A 193 -6.75 -6.09 -5.18
CA ILE A 193 -7.33 -4.76 -4.87
C ILE A 193 -8.30 -4.33 -5.97
N VAL A 194 -7.84 -4.38 -7.22
CA VAL A 194 -8.62 -3.91 -8.37
C VAL A 194 -9.86 -4.77 -8.60
N LEU A 195 -9.70 -6.11 -8.59
CA LEU A 195 -10.80 -7.05 -8.85
C LEU A 195 -11.91 -6.98 -7.81
N ASN A 196 -11.56 -6.61 -6.57
CA ASN A 196 -12.49 -6.50 -5.45
C ASN A 196 -12.92 -5.05 -5.15
N ASP A 197 -12.45 -4.06 -5.91
CA ASP A 197 -12.72 -2.64 -5.67
C ASP A 197 -12.37 -2.22 -4.22
N LEU A 198 -11.20 -2.62 -3.71
CA LEU A 198 -10.78 -2.33 -2.34
C LEU A 198 -10.19 -0.92 -2.22
N SER A 199 -10.59 -0.15 -1.21
CA SER A 199 -9.86 1.05 -0.78
C SER A 199 -8.63 0.65 0.03
N ILE A 200 -7.46 1.20 -0.27
CA ILE A 200 -6.25 0.95 0.51
C ILE A 200 -6.14 2.03 1.57
N ILE A 201 -6.33 1.63 2.83
CA ILE A 201 -6.40 2.56 3.97
C ILE A 201 -5.03 2.73 4.63
N SER A 202 -4.22 1.66 4.66
CA SER A 202 -2.84 1.65 5.13
C SER A 202 -2.21 0.29 4.83
N GLU A 203 -0.88 0.28 4.66
CA GLU A 203 -0.08 -0.93 4.50
C GLU A 203 -0.28 -1.93 5.65
N ASN A 204 -0.52 -1.44 6.87
CA ASN A 204 -0.76 -2.27 8.07
C ASN A 204 -2.01 -3.13 7.95
N TYR A 205 -3.01 -2.66 7.20
CA TYR A 205 -4.28 -3.38 6.99
C TYR A 205 -4.31 -4.16 5.70
N LEU A 206 -3.46 -3.78 4.73
CA LEU A 206 -3.50 -4.29 3.37
C LEU A 206 -3.46 -5.81 3.34
N TRP A 207 -2.54 -6.43 4.07
CA TRP A 207 -2.43 -7.88 4.24
C TRP A 207 -3.76 -8.55 4.61
N ARG A 208 -4.46 -7.98 5.59
CA ARG A 208 -5.74 -8.51 6.06
C ARG A 208 -6.83 -8.30 5.01
N GLN A 209 -6.83 -7.16 4.32
CA GLN A 209 -7.76 -6.86 3.24
C GLN A 209 -7.57 -7.86 2.07
N ILE A 210 -6.33 -8.12 1.66
CA ILE A 210 -5.97 -9.08 0.62
C ILE A 210 -6.37 -10.50 1.00
N LEU A 211 -5.98 -10.96 2.18
CA LEU A 211 -6.26 -12.32 2.63
C LEU A 211 -7.76 -12.61 2.81
N ASN A 212 -8.58 -11.58 3.02
CA ASN A 212 -10.04 -11.68 3.17
C ASN A 212 -10.83 -11.27 1.91
N ALA A 213 -10.16 -10.93 0.81
CA ALA A 213 -10.81 -10.56 -0.44
C ALA A 213 -11.69 -11.70 -0.97
N ARG A 214 -12.83 -11.33 -1.58
CA ARG A 214 -13.80 -12.29 -2.11
C ARG A 214 -13.28 -12.98 -3.36
N LYS A 215 -12.77 -12.21 -4.32
CA LYS A 215 -12.13 -12.69 -5.55
C LYS A 215 -10.65 -12.83 -5.29
N ARG A 216 -10.18 -14.07 -5.19
CA ARG A 216 -8.81 -14.37 -4.83
C ARG A 216 -8.34 -15.71 -5.40
N PRO A 217 -7.02 -15.89 -5.56
CA PRO A 217 -6.43 -17.22 -5.76
C PRO A 217 -6.87 -18.19 -4.66
N MET A 218 -7.01 -19.47 -5.04
CA MET A 218 -7.44 -20.53 -4.13
C MET A 218 -6.45 -20.71 -2.98
N HIS A 219 -5.15 -20.65 -3.28
CA HIS A 219 -4.08 -20.89 -2.30
C HIS A 219 -3.50 -19.61 -1.71
N LEU A 220 -4.17 -18.46 -1.87
CA LEU A 220 -3.67 -17.15 -1.47
C LEU A 220 -3.10 -17.11 -0.04
N ARG A 221 -3.82 -17.71 0.93
CA ARG A 221 -3.43 -17.71 2.36
C ARG A 221 -2.07 -18.35 2.65
N THR A 222 -1.62 -19.25 1.79
CA THR A 222 -0.34 -19.94 1.97
C THR A 222 0.71 -19.37 1.02
N ASP A 223 0.36 -19.21 -0.26
CA ASP A 223 1.33 -18.88 -1.30
C ASP A 223 1.77 -17.41 -1.26
N TYR A 224 0.86 -16.47 -0.98
CA TYR A 224 1.20 -15.03 -0.96
C TYR A 224 2.16 -14.66 0.18
N PRO A 225 1.97 -15.07 1.45
CA PRO A 225 2.93 -14.80 2.52
C PRO A 225 4.32 -15.39 2.26
N LEU A 226 4.39 -16.59 1.65
CA LEU A 226 5.65 -17.24 1.30
C LEU A 226 6.35 -16.52 0.14
N ALA A 227 5.62 -16.19 -0.92
CA ALA A 227 6.16 -15.52 -2.10
C ALA A 227 6.64 -14.11 -1.79
N LEU A 228 5.88 -13.36 -0.98
CA LEU A 228 6.21 -12.00 -0.55
C LEU A 228 7.35 -11.95 0.48
N GLY A 229 7.67 -13.10 1.11
CA GLY A 229 8.78 -13.22 2.03
C GLY A 229 8.48 -12.85 3.49
N ILE A 230 7.22 -12.54 3.81
CA ILE A 230 6.81 -12.30 5.22
C ILE A 230 6.69 -13.59 6.02
N ARG A 231 6.40 -14.71 5.35
CA ARG A 231 6.58 -16.04 5.93
C ARG A 231 7.92 -16.56 5.43
N GLY A 232 8.95 -16.37 6.24
CA GLY A 232 10.30 -16.85 5.94
C GLY A 232 10.35 -18.37 5.75
N THR A 233 11.24 -18.82 4.86
CA THR A 233 11.56 -20.24 4.65
C THR A 233 12.95 -20.34 4.02
N GLU A 234 13.74 -21.33 4.45
CA GLU A 234 15.04 -21.65 3.83
C GLU A 234 14.85 -22.39 2.50
N GLU A 235 13.74 -23.11 2.34
CA GLU A 235 13.47 -23.92 1.15
C GLU A 235 13.04 -23.07 -0.07
N VAL A 236 13.99 -22.74 -0.94
CA VAL A 236 13.77 -22.01 -2.20
C VAL A 236 12.71 -22.68 -3.08
N ALA A 237 12.67 -24.01 -3.08
CA ALA A 237 11.68 -24.80 -3.82
C ALA A 237 10.23 -24.54 -3.37
N LYS A 238 10.01 -24.19 -2.09
CA LYS A 238 8.68 -23.78 -1.61
C LYS A 238 8.31 -22.41 -2.13
N VAL A 239 9.23 -21.44 -2.07
CA VAL A 239 9.04 -20.09 -2.62
C VAL A 239 8.70 -20.13 -4.11
N TYR A 240 9.50 -20.87 -4.89
CA TYR A 240 9.28 -21.04 -6.32
C TYR A 240 7.88 -21.61 -6.65
N ARG A 241 7.51 -22.73 -6.02
CA ARG A 241 6.20 -23.38 -6.26
C ARG A 241 5.03 -22.50 -5.85
N SER A 242 5.14 -21.82 -4.70
CA SER A 242 4.11 -20.90 -4.23
C SER A 242 3.95 -19.71 -5.17
N ALA A 243 5.03 -19.04 -5.56
CA ALA A 243 4.96 -17.91 -6.48
C ALA A 243 4.43 -18.32 -7.86
N LEU A 244 4.84 -19.49 -8.37
CA LEU A 244 4.34 -19.99 -9.65
C LEU A 244 2.84 -20.26 -9.59
N ARG A 245 2.35 -20.98 -8.57
CA ARG A 245 0.90 -21.24 -8.41
C ARG A 245 0.10 -19.95 -8.22
N LEU A 246 0.62 -19.01 -7.44
CA LEU A 246 0.02 -17.69 -7.24
C LEU A 246 -0.11 -16.93 -8.57
N CYS A 247 0.91 -16.97 -9.41
CA CYS A 247 0.88 -16.42 -10.77
C CYS A 247 -0.23 -17.06 -11.62
N LYS A 248 -0.26 -18.40 -11.73
CA LYS A 248 -1.26 -19.12 -12.54
C LYS A 248 -2.70 -18.79 -12.13
N GLU A 249 -2.97 -18.89 -10.84
CA GLU A 249 -4.30 -18.67 -10.28
C GLU A 249 -4.76 -17.21 -10.46
N THR A 250 -3.86 -16.24 -10.31
CA THR A 250 -4.18 -14.83 -10.47
C THR A 250 -4.43 -14.47 -11.93
N LEU A 251 -3.60 -14.94 -12.87
CA LEU A 251 -3.82 -14.70 -14.30
C LEU A 251 -5.14 -15.31 -14.76
N ARG A 252 -5.47 -16.53 -14.31
CA ARG A 252 -6.78 -17.17 -14.57
C ARG A 252 -7.92 -16.37 -13.96
N LEU A 253 -7.77 -15.86 -12.74
CA LEU A 253 -8.78 -15.04 -12.09
C LEU A 253 -9.06 -13.75 -12.88
N ILE A 254 -8.02 -13.02 -13.31
CA ILE A 254 -8.18 -11.81 -14.12
C ILE A 254 -8.92 -12.11 -15.43
N ARG A 255 -8.56 -13.19 -16.12
CA ARG A 255 -9.25 -13.64 -17.35
C ARG A 255 -10.73 -13.92 -17.12
N ASN A 256 -11.06 -14.67 -16.08
CA ASN A 256 -12.44 -15.03 -15.78
C ASN A 256 -13.29 -13.81 -15.39
N GLU A 257 -12.72 -12.89 -14.62
CA GLU A 257 -13.46 -11.76 -14.04
C GLU A 257 -13.56 -10.54 -14.96
N PHE A 258 -12.57 -10.36 -15.83
CA PHE A 258 -12.41 -9.15 -16.65
C PHE A 258 -12.21 -9.42 -18.14
N GLY A 259 -12.03 -10.68 -18.57
CA GLY A 259 -11.72 -11.05 -19.95
C GLY A 259 -12.66 -10.44 -21.00
N GLU A 260 -13.96 -10.62 -20.80
CA GLU A 260 -15.00 -10.10 -21.69
C GLU A 260 -15.19 -8.57 -21.59
N LYS A 261 -14.73 -7.98 -20.48
CA LYS A 261 -14.87 -6.55 -20.21
C LYS A 261 -13.72 -5.74 -20.82
N ALA A 262 -12.57 -6.36 -21.09
CA ALA A 262 -11.42 -5.67 -21.67
C ALA A 262 -11.77 -5.07 -23.04
N LYS A 263 -11.47 -3.78 -23.22
CA LYS A 263 -11.62 -3.02 -24.47
C LYS A 263 -10.29 -2.87 -25.21
N HIS A 264 -9.17 -2.85 -24.49
CA HIS A 264 -7.84 -2.72 -25.07
C HIS A 264 -7.48 -3.96 -25.90
N MET A 265 -7.29 -3.79 -27.21
CA MET A 265 -7.12 -4.91 -28.15
C MET A 265 -5.97 -5.85 -27.79
N ARG A 266 -4.81 -5.31 -27.39
CA ARG A 266 -3.66 -6.13 -26.98
C ARG A 266 -3.94 -6.88 -25.67
N PHE A 267 -4.77 -6.31 -24.78
CA PHE A 267 -5.15 -6.98 -23.55
C PHE A 267 -6.04 -8.17 -23.83
N ARG A 268 -7.06 -7.98 -24.66
CA ARG A 268 -7.92 -9.06 -25.12
C ARG A 268 -7.12 -10.20 -25.74
N ALA A 269 -6.21 -9.87 -26.68
CA ALA A 269 -5.34 -10.86 -27.31
C ALA A 269 -4.56 -11.67 -26.26
N LEU A 270 -3.87 -10.98 -25.35
CA LEU A 270 -3.07 -11.61 -24.29
C LEU A 270 -3.91 -12.46 -23.31
N LEU A 271 -5.15 -12.05 -23.03
CA LEU A 271 -6.08 -12.81 -22.17
C LEU A 271 -6.58 -14.10 -22.85
N THR A 272 -6.60 -14.15 -24.19
CA THR A 272 -7.00 -15.34 -24.95
C THR A 272 -5.87 -16.36 -25.17
N GLU A 273 -4.61 -15.98 -25.00
CA GLU A 273 -3.48 -16.91 -25.17
C GLU A 273 -3.54 -18.06 -24.16
N SER A 274 -3.11 -19.28 -24.52
CA SER A 274 -3.15 -20.39 -23.56
C SER A 274 -2.01 -20.28 -22.55
N LEU A 275 -2.31 -20.04 -21.27
CA LEU A 275 -1.29 -19.99 -20.20
C LEU A 275 -0.45 -21.27 -20.14
N ASN A 276 -1.10 -22.43 -20.37
CA ASN A 276 -0.43 -23.73 -20.37
C ASN A 276 0.71 -23.81 -21.40
N LYS A 277 0.54 -23.19 -22.58
CA LYS A 277 1.60 -23.13 -23.62
C LYS A 277 2.85 -22.39 -23.13
N HIS A 278 2.69 -21.53 -22.13
CA HIS A 278 3.76 -20.73 -21.54
C HIS A 278 4.19 -21.27 -20.17
N GLY A 279 3.78 -22.47 -19.77
CA GLY A 279 4.09 -23.04 -18.45
C GLY A 279 3.38 -22.33 -17.28
N LEU A 280 2.37 -21.52 -17.58
CA LEU A 280 1.53 -20.76 -16.65
C LEU A 280 0.13 -21.36 -16.53
#